data_AF-A0A3D5KQM0-F1
#
_entry.id   AF-A0A3D5KQM0-F1
#
_cell.length_a   1.000
_cell.length_b   1.000
_cell.length_c   1.000
_cell.angle_alpha   90.00
_cell.angle_beta   90.00
_cell.angle_gamma   90.00
#
_symmetry.space_group_name_H-M   'P 1'
#
loop_
_entity.id
_entity.type
_entity.pdbx_description
1 polymer ?
#
loop_
_entity_poly.entity_id
_entity_poly.type
_entity_poly.pdbx_seq_one_letter_code
_entity_poly.pdbx_strand_id
1 'polypeptide(L)'
;MELLSVFKSENHRQYLTQLFPGCLALWPFALLIVGGINENINLKLVDSAIWTNIIIISVYVFFSMALGVLIEDIGSLFEMRLEEVYFSLKCQPRQETKLRDPLSIWSLLGSSIKHAIAWCVIFVPKFREWLLGCHLHERDVTLSSSDVEKNFYHIWDRYLLLSADGKEPVIIRYYRAVLVRFKFELNVSASLMLMLFGHIVLVLRDYGFNGLISTFKNVNTWIYLGGVYIIISILLIEAFKGIELLHGLRLKLTSENLSQTS
;
A
#
# COMPACT_ATOMS: atom_id res chain seq x y z
N MET A 1 -6.07 -8.90 -12.98
CA MET A 1 -5.36 -8.12 -14.02
C MET A 1 -4.43 -7.15 -13.31
N GLU A 2 -3.14 -7.16 -13.63
CA GLU A 2 -2.18 -6.21 -13.04
C GLU A 2 -2.45 -4.81 -13.61
N LEU A 3 -2.83 -3.84 -12.76
CA LEU A 3 -2.97 -2.43 -13.13
C LEU A 3 -1.70 -1.87 -13.82
N LEU A 4 -0.53 -2.44 -13.49
CA LEU A 4 0.76 -2.04 -14.06
C LEU A 4 1.10 -2.72 -15.39
N SER A 5 0.37 -3.76 -15.82
CA SER A 5 0.62 -4.48 -17.08
C SER A 5 0.31 -3.65 -18.33
N VAL A 6 -0.44 -2.56 -18.18
CA VAL A 6 -0.75 -1.61 -19.26
C VAL A 6 0.50 -0.81 -19.68
N PHE A 7 1.52 -0.71 -18.82
CA PHE A 7 2.70 0.11 -19.09
C PHE A 7 3.83 -0.73 -19.70
N LYS A 8 4.06 -0.54 -21.01
CA LYS A 8 5.01 -1.32 -21.83
C LYS A 8 6.49 -1.08 -21.54
N SER A 9 6.88 -0.06 -20.77
CA SER A 9 8.30 0.23 -20.50
C SER A 9 8.58 0.48 -19.01
N GLU A 10 9.72 -0.03 -18.56
CA GLU A 10 10.15 -0.01 -17.15
C GLU A 10 10.32 1.41 -16.61
N ASN A 11 10.86 2.33 -17.43
CA ASN A 11 11.04 3.74 -17.05
C ASN A 11 9.71 4.46 -16.81
N HIS A 12 8.72 4.26 -17.69
CA HIS A 12 7.39 4.88 -17.50
C HIS A 12 6.70 4.35 -16.25
N ARG A 13 6.91 3.07 -15.92
CA ARG A 13 6.36 2.49 -14.70
C ARG A 13 6.91 3.20 -13.46
N GLN A 14 8.23 3.44 -13.39
CA GLN A 14 8.84 4.16 -12.25
C GLN A 14 8.28 5.57 -12.06
N TYR A 15 8.20 6.35 -13.15
CA TYR A 15 7.63 7.70 -13.09
C TYR A 15 6.17 7.69 -12.63
N LEU A 16 5.37 6.74 -13.12
CA LEU A 16 3.98 6.62 -12.70
C LEU A 16 3.83 6.18 -11.25
N THR A 17 4.68 5.26 -10.79
CA THR A 17 4.67 4.83 -9.38
C THR A 17 5.04 5.95 -8.40
N GLN A 18 5.69 7.02 -8.85
CA GLN A 18 6.00 8.20 -8.04
C GLN A 18 4.96 9.31 -8.22
N LEU A 19 4.61 9.61 -9.48
CA LEU A 19 3.69 10.70 -9.82
C LEU A 19 2.26 10.40 -9.37
N PHE A 20 1.76 9.19 -9.59
CA PHE A 20 0.37 8.85 -9.32
C PHE A 20 0.00 8.96 -7.83
N PRO A 21 0.78 8.39 -6.89
CA PRO A 21 0.58 8.62 -5.46
C PRO A 21 0.60 10.12 -5.09
N GLY A 22 1.57 10.87 -5.59
CA GLY A 22 1.67 12.31 -5.37
C GLY A 22 0.46 13.12 -5.87
N CYS A 23 -0.08 12.75 -7.05
CA CYS A 23 -1.30 13.33 -7.59
C CYS A 23 -2.53 13.00 -6.74
N LEU A 24 -2.65 11.76 -6.25
CA LEU A 24 -3.75 11.39 -5.35
C LEU A 24 -3.70 12.17 -4.04
N ALA A 25 -2.52 12.29 -3.44
CA ALA A 25 -2.33 13.00 -2.18
C ALA A 25 -2.60 14.51 -2.31
N LEU A 26 -2.23 15.13 -3.43
CA LEU A 26 -2.46 16.56 -3.65
C LEU A 26 -3.86 16.91 -4.19
N TRP A 27 -4.64 15.93 -4.65
CA TRP A 27 -5.97 16.16 -5.21
C TRP A 27 -6.88 17.11 -4.40
N PRO A 28 -6.99 16.98 -3.05
CA PRO A 28 -7.84 17.87 -2.27
C PRO A 28 -7.33 19.32 -2.30
N PHE A 29 -6.01 19.49 -2.27
CA PHE A 29 -5.36 20.80 -2.28
C PHE A 29 -5.43 21.46 -3.66
N ALA A 30 -5.51 20.67 -4.74
CA ALA A 30 -5.78 21.19 -6.08
C ALA A 30 -7.11 21.96 -6.11
N LEU A 31 -8.15 21.40 -5.48
CA LEU A 31 -9.47 22.03 -5.39
C LEU A 31 -9.43 23.35 -4.62
N LEU A 32 -8.58 23.45 -3.58
CA LEU A 32 -8.37 24.71 -2.86
C LEU A 32 -7.80 25.81 -3.75
N ILE A 33 -6.79 25.46 -4.52
CA ILE A 33 -6.09 26.40 -5.37
C ILE A 33 -7.07 26.89 -6.45
N VAL A 34 -7.78 25.98 -7.11
CA VAL A 34 -8.76 26.34 -8.15
C VAL A 34 -9.91 27.16 -7.56
N GLY A 35 -10.45 26.78 -6.40
CA GLY A 35 -11.53 27.50 -5.73
C GLY A 35 -11.14 28.92 -5.33
N GLY A 36 -9.97 29.10 -4.71
CA GLY A 36 -9.49 30.42 -4.27
C GLY A 36 -9.13 31.38 -5.40
N ILE A 37 -8.79 30.86 -6.58
CA ILE A 37 -8.54 31.67 -7.78
C ILE A 37 -9.85 32.21 -8.35
N ASN A 38 -10.91 31.40 -8.35
CA ASN A 38 -12.18 31.75 -8.99
C ASN A 38 -12.93 32.87 -8.25
N GLU A 39 -12.75 33.01 -6.92
CA GLU A 39 -13.40 34.08 -6.14
C GLU A 39 -12.74 35.46 -6.30
N ASN A 40 -11.45 35.51 -6.67
CA ASN A 40 -10.68 36.76 -6.72
C ASN A 40 -10.51 37.36 -8.12
N ILE A 41 -10.75 36.59 -9.19
CA ILE A 41 -10.50 37.06 -10.55
C ILE A 41 -11.83 37.37 -11.24
N ASN A 42 -12.25 38.64 -11.16
CA ASN A 42 -13.17 39.24 -12.13
C ASN A 42 -12.52 39.22 -13.53
N LEU A 43 -12.69 38.11 -14.25
CA LEU A 43 -12.10 37.80 -15.55
C LEU A 43 -12.51 38.82 -16.62
N LYS A 44 -11.59 39.72 -16.96
CA LYS A 44 -11.66 40.55 -18.17
C LYS A 44 -10.54 40.28 -19.20
N LEU A 45 -9.70 39.26 -19.02
CA LEU A 45 -8.69 38.86 -20.00
C LEU A 45 -8.66 37.34 -20.15
N VAL A 46 -9.27 36.87 -21.23
CA VAL A 46 -9.37 35.44 -21.60
C VAL A 46 -7.98 34.87 -21.96
N ASP A 47 -7.04 35.70 -22.44
CA ASP A 47 -5.69 35.26 -22.81
C ASP A 47 -4.72 35.10 -21.62
N SER A 48 -4.93 35.83 -20.51
CA SER A 48 -4.11 35.65 -19.29
C SER A 48 -4.52 34.41 -18.48
N ALA A 49 -5.74 33.92 -18.67
CA ALA A 49 -6.25 32.75 -17.95
C ALA A 49 -5.52 31.46 -18.36
N ILE A 50 -5.18 31.31 -19.64
CA ILE A 50 -4.50 30.10 -20.16
C ILE A 50 -3.12 29.94 -19.53
N TRP A 51 -2.32 31.00 -19.51
CA TRP A 51 -0.97 30.98 -18.91
C TRP A 51 -1.01 30.75 -17.40
N THR A 52 -2.00 31.33 -16.73
CA THR A 52 -2.20 31.14 -15.29
C THR A 52 -2.51 29.67 -14.99
N ASN A 53 -3.41 29.05 -15.76
CA ASN A 53 -3.73 27.62 -15.64
C ASN A 53 -2.53 26.72 -15.92
N ILE A 54 -1.71 27.03 -16.94
CA ILE A 54 -0.48 26.27 -17.24
C ILE A 54 0.49 26.34 -16.06
N ILE A 55 0.70 27.52 -15.47
CA ILE A 55 1.58 27.68 -14.31
C ILE A 55 1.05 26.88 -13.11
N ILE A 56 -0.25 26.96 -12.82
CA ILE A 56 -0.87 26.22 -11.70
C ILE A 56 -0.73 24.71 -11.90
N ILE A 57 -1.03 24.21 -13.10
CA ILE A 57 -0.89 22.78 -13.41
C ILE A 57 0.57 22.36 -13.29
N SER A 58 1.51 23.17 -13.77
CA SER A 58 2.95 22.86 -13.69
C SER A 58 3.44 22.83 -12.24
N VAL A 59 3.03 23.80 -11.43
CA VAL A 59 3.32 23.85 -9.99
C VAL A 59 2.70 22.63 -9.31
N TYR A 60 1.46 22.29 -9.60
CA TYR A 60 0.78 21.11 -9.06
C TYR A 60 1.54 19.82 -9.39
N VAL A 61 1.91 19.61 -10.66
CA VAL A 61 2.66 18.42 -11.09
C VAL A 61 4.02 18.35 -10.39
N PHE A 62 4.71 19.47 -10.24
CA PHE A 62 6.00 19.52 -9.56
C PHE A 62 5.88 19.17 -8.07
N PHE A 63 4.90 19.76 -7.37
CA PHE A 63 4.62 19.43 -5.98
C PHE A 63 4.14 17.98 -5.83
N SER A 64 3.33 17.46 -6.76
CA SER A 64 2.90 16.06 -6.76
C SER A 64 4.10 15.14 -6.88
N MET A 65 5.03 15.44 -7.78
CA MET A 65 6.26 14.65 -7.92
C MET A 65 7.12 14.69 -6.65
N ALA A 66 7.33 15.87 -6.07
CA ALA A 66 8.07 16.03 -4.82
C ALA A 66 7.42 15.28 -3.65
N LEU A 67 6.09 15.37 -3.53
CA LEU A 67 5.34 14.63 -2.51
C LEU A 67 5.38 13.12 -2.77
N GLY A 68 5.34 12.69 -4.03
CA GLY A 68 5.50 11.30 -4.42
C GLY A 68 6.83 10.71 -3.94
N VAL A 69 7.93 11.47 -4.05
CA VAL A 69 9.25 11.08 -3.52
C VAL A 69 9.22 10.97 -1.99
N LEU A 70 8.62 11.94 -1.29
CA LEU A 70 8.48 11.86 0.17
C LEU A 70 7.62 10.66 0.62
N ILE A 71 6.57 10.36 -0.13
CA ILE A 71 5.71 9.20 0.13
C ILE A 71 6.49 7.90 -0.12
N GLU A 72 7.36 7.86 -1.13
CA GLU A 72 8.25 6.72 -1.36
C GLU A 72 9.20 6.49 -0.18
N ASP A 73 9.79 7.56 0.38
CA ASP A 73 10.64 7.47 1.58
C ASP A 73 9.84 6.93 2.78
N ILE A 74 8.62 7.43 2.99
CA ILE A 74 7.71 6.93 4.02
C ILE A 74 7.38 5.44 3.76
N GLY A 75 7.09 5.07 2.52
CA GLY A 75 6.83 3.70 2.10
C GLY A 75 8.02 2.78 2.41
N SER A 76 9.26 3.24 2.21
CA SER A 76 10.46 2.50 2.56
C SER A 76 10.62 2.31 4.08
N LEU A 77 10.23 3.30 4.88
CA LEU A 77 10.20 3.17 6.33
C LEU A 77 9.14 2.14 6.77
N PHE A 78 7.97 2.15 6.15
CA PHE A 78 6.94 1.13 6.37
C PHE A 78 7.47 -0.26 5.99
N GLU A 79 8.14 -0.41 4.85
CA GLU A 79 8.78 -1.67 4.44
C GLU A 79 9.72 -2.20 5.53
N MET A 80 10.67 -1.38 6.00
CA MET A 80 11.60 -1.76 7.06
C MET A 80 10.88 -2.18 8.34
N ARG A 81 9.86 -1.42 8.76
CA ARG A 81 9.10 -1.72 9.98
C ARG A 81 8.28 -2.99 9.84
N LEU A 82 7.67 -3.21 8.69
CA LEU A 82 6.89 -4.41 8.42
C LEU A 82 7.78 -5.65 8.34
N GLU A 83 8.99 -5.54 7.80
CA GLU A 83 9.98 -6.64 7.82
C GLU A 83 10.40 -6.97 9.26
N GLU A 84 10.69 -5.95 10.08
CA GLU A 84 11.00 -6.12 11.50
C GLU A 84 9.84 -6.83 12.23
N VAL A 85 8.61 -6.42 11.94
CA VAL A 85 7.38 -7.02 12.47
C VAL A 85 7.28 -8.49 12.09
N TYR A 86 7.38 -8.79 10.81
CA TYR A 86 7.33 -10.14 10.30
C TYR A 86 8.39 -11.04 10.97
N PHE A 87 9.62 -10.55 11.12
CA PHE A 87 10.70 -11.28 11.76
C PHE A 87 10.41 -11.57 13.24
N SER A 88 9.96 -10.55 13.99
CA SER A 88 9.63 -10.71 15.41
C SER A 88 8.56 -11.78 15.65
N LEU A 89 7.57 -11.89 14.75
CA LEU A 89 6.50 -12.88 14.86
C LEU A 89 6.99 -14.29 14.52
N LYS A 90 7.81 -14.43 13.48
CA LYS A 90 8.34 -15.73 13.05
C LYS A 90 9.31 -16.32 14.08
N CYS A 91 9.97 -15.47 14.87
CA CYS A 91 10.88 -15.90 15.93
C CYS A 91 10.18 -16.16 17.28
N GLN A 92 8.90 -15.81 17.44
CA GLN A 92 8.17 -16.10 18.69
C GLN A 92 7.85 -17.60 18.80
N PRO A 93 8.14 -18.24 19.95
CA PRO A 93 7.81 -19.63 20.17
C PRO A 93 6.29 -19.83 20.10
N ARG A 94 5.88 -20.83 19.32
CA ARG A 94 4.49 -21.17 19.01
C ARG A 94 3.67 -21.30 20.29
N GLN A 95 2.77 -20.35 20.55
CA GLN A 95 1.77 -20.49 21.59
C GLN A 95 0.59 -21.29 21.02
N GLU A 96 0.22 -22.39 21.66
CA GLU A 96 -0.98 -23.16 21.31
C GLU A 96 -2.24 -22.32 21.58
N THR A 97 -2.70 -21.60 20.58
CA THR A 97 -3.96 -20.86 20.66
C THR A 97 -5.14 -21.79 20.39
N LYS A 98 -6.02 -21.90 21.39
CA LYS A 98 -7.30 -22.63 21.34
C LYS A 98 -8.09 -22.28 20.08
N LEU A 99 -8.57 -23.31 19.38
CA LEU A 99 -9.45 -23.22 18.20
C LEU A 99 -10.55 -22.17 18.45
N ARG A 100 -10.63 -21.15 17.59
CA ARG A 100 -11.68 -20.13 17.62
C ARG A 100 -12.53 -20.29 16.37
N ASP A 101 -13.86 -20.23 16.52
CA ASP A 101 -14.79 -20.43 15.41
C ASP A 101 -14.61 -19.38 14.30
N PRO A 102 -14.27 -19.80 13.06
CA PRO A 102 -13.91 -18.88 11.97
C PRO A 102 -15.10 -18.13 11.36
N LEU A 103 -16.34 -18.54 11.63
CA LEU A 103 -17.54 -18.06 10.93
C LEU A 103 -18.39 -17.05 11.73
N SER A 104 -17.93 -16.60 12.89
CA SER A 104 -18.68 -15.63 13.68
C SER A 104 -18.62 -14.25 12.99
N ILE A 105 -19.76 -13.65 12.69
CA ILE A 105 -19.82 -12.28 12.14
C ILE A 105 -19.09 -11.29 13.05
N TRP A 106 -19.05 -11.55 14.35
CA TRP A 106 -18.28 -10.80 15.34
C TRP A 106 -16.76 -10.98 15.21
N SER A 107 -16.28 -12.12 14.68
CA SER A 107 -14.85 -12.31 14.37
C SER A 107 -14.45 -11.57 13.11
N LEU A 108 -15.33 -11.46 12.10
CA LEU A 108 -15.13 -10.67 10.89
C LEU A 108 -15.18 -9.15 11.16
N LEU A 109 -16.19 -8.69 11.91
CA LEU A 109 -16.31 -7.30 12.32
C LEU A 109 -15.18 -6.92 13.29
N GLY A 110 -14.87 -7.83 14.21
CA GLY A 110 -13.71 -7.75 15.08
C GLY A 110 -12.42 -7.67 14.27
N SER A 111 -12.22 -8.53 13.26
CA SER A 111 -11.05 -8.48 12.39
C SER A 111 -10.95 -7.16 11.64
N SER A 112 -12.06 -6.63 11.14
CA SER A 112 -12.10 -5.36 10.41
C SER A 112 -11.81 -4.16 11.32
N ILE A 113 -12.37 -4.12 12.53
CA ILE A 113 -12.07 -3.11 13.56
C ILE A 113 -10.62 -3.25 14.05
N LYS A 114 -10.13 -4.48 14.21
CA LYS A 114 -8.73 -4.76 14.50
C LYS A 114 -7.84 -4.24 13.40
N HIS A 115 -8.17 -4.48 12.14
CA HIS A 115 -7.44 -3.93 10.99
C HIS A 115 -7.46 -2.42 11.04
N ALA A 116 -8.60 -1.77 11.31
CA ALA A 116 -8.71 -0.31 11.51
C ALA A 116 -7.84 0.21 12.66
N ILE A 117 -7.75 -0.54 13.76
CA ILE A 117 -6.88 -0.22 14.89
C ILE A 117 -5.41 -0.52 14.55
N ALA A 118 -5.12 -1.52 13.72
CA ALA A 118 -3.78 -1.88 13.24
C ALA A 118 -3.02 -0.69 12.65
N TRP A 119 -3.78 0.24 12.05
CA TRP A 119 -3.28 1.52 11.56
C TRP A 119 -2.62 2.38 12.63
N CYS A 120 -3.20 2.44 13.83
CA CYS A 120 -2.58 3.09 15.00
C CYS A 120 -1.44 2.24 15.58
N VAL A 121 -1.46 0.92 15.33
CA VAL A 121 -0.54 -0.07 15.91
C VAL A 121 0.81 -0.13 15.21
N ILE A 122 0.92 0.28 13.95
CA ILE A 122 2.25 0.45 13.31
C ILE A 122 3.14 1.41 14.13
N PHE A 123 2.54 2.33 14.90
CA PHE A 123 3.24 3.24 15.79
C PHE A 123 3.32 2.76 17.26
N VAL A 124 2.62 1.69 17.67
CA VAL A 124 2.53 1.23 19.08
C VAL A 124 2.94 -0.25 19.23
N PRO A 125 4.13 -0.54 19.80
CA PRO A 125 4.74 -1.88 19.80
C PRO A 125 3.90 -3.02 20.41
N LYS A 126 3.07 -2.76 21.44
CA LYS A 126 2.36 -3.82 22.19
C LYS A 126 1.19 -4.47 21.46
N PHE A 127 0.58 -3.80 20.49
CA PHE A 127 -0.58 -4.34 19.77
C PHE A 127 -0.20 -5.12 18.50
N ARG A 128 1.07 -5.02 18.08
CA ARG A 128 1.70 -5.66 16.91
C ARG A 128 1.59 -7.19 16.96
N GLU A 129 1.86 -7.78 18.12
CA GLU A 129 1.84 -9.23 18.36
C GLU A 129 0.42 -9.80 18.27
N TRP A 130 -0.57 -9.05 18.74
CA TRP A 130 -1.96 -9.50 18.82
C TRP A 130 -2.69 -9.53 17.47
N LEU A 131 -2.34 -8.63 16.55
CA LEU A 131 -3.01 -8.53 15.24
C LEU A 131 -2.52 -9.61 14.27
N LEU A 132 -1.21 -9.82 14.23
CA LEU A 132 -0.56 -10.67 13.26
C LEU A 132 -0.45 -12.13 13.71
N GLY A 133 -0.53 -12.39 15.02
CA GLY A 133 -0.68 -13.74 15.56
C GLY A 133 -1.91 -14.48 15.02
N CYS A 134 -2.98 -13.77 14.63
CA CYS A 134 -4.17 -14.41 14.05
C CYS A 134 -4.00 -14.83 12.58
N HIS A 135 -3.30 -14.05 11.74
CA HIS A 135 -3.10 -14.39 10.32
C HIS A 135 -2.07 -15.50 10.11
N LEU A 136 -1.04 -15.58 10.96
CA LEU A 136 -0.10 -16.70 10.96
C LEU A 136 -0.77 -18.02 11.39
N HIS A 137 -1.72 -17.95 12.34
CA HIS A 137 -2.41 -19.14 12.85
C HIS A 137 -3.37 -19.79 11.84
N GLU A 138 -3.93 -19.03 10.89
CA GLU A 138 -4.76 -19.58 9.80
C GLU A 138 -3.95 -20.39 8.78
N ARG A 139 -2.65 -20.09 8.62
CA ARG A 139 -1.79 -20.72 7.62
C ARG A 139 -1.21 -22.07 8.07
N ASP A 140 -1.03 -22.24 9.37
CA ASP A 140 -0.41 -23.41 9.98
C ASP A 140 -1.40 -24.57 10.21
N VAL A 141 -2.71 -24.30 10.08
CA VAL A 141 -3.77 -25.30 10.31
C VAL A 141 -4.14 -26.07 9.03
N THR A 142 -3.66 -25.65 7.86
CA THR A 142 -3.80 -26.42 6.63
C THR A 142 -2.69 -27.46 6.47
N LEU A 143 -2.91 -28.62 7.09
CA LEU A 143 -2.77 -29.97 6.51
C LEU A 143 -1.37 -30.49 6.12
N SER A 144 -1.23 -31.81 6.28
CA SER A 144 -0.31 -32.64 5.52
C SER A 144 -0.43 -32.30 4.02
N SER A 145 0.49 -31.49 3.52
CA SER A 145 0.51 -31.07 2.12
C SER A 145 0.47 -32.30 1.22
N SER A 146 -0.56 -32.41 0.38
CA SER A 146 -0.65 -33.47 -0.62
C SER A 146 0.64 -33.50 -1.47
N ASP A 147 1.08 -34.67 -1.94
CA ASP A 147 2.30 -34.78 -2.75
C ASP A 147 2.28 -33.91 -4.03
N VAL A 148 1.08 -33.57 -4.50
CA VAL A 148 0.85 -32.63 -5.61
C VAL A 148 1.36 -31.23 -5.27
N GLU A 149 1.11 -30.76 -4.04
CA GLU A 149 1.52 -29.44 -3.60
C GLU A 149 3.05 -29.36 -3.43
N LYS A 150 3.67 -30.42 -2.87
CA LYS A 150 5.13 -30.53 -2.79
C LYS A 150 5.78 -30.55 -4.18
N ASN A 151 5.23 -31.31 -5.12
CA ASN A 151 5.74 -31.36 -6.49
C ASN A 151 5.60 -30.01 -7.20
N PHE A 152 4.48 -29.31 -7.00
CA PHE A 152 4.29 -27.98 -7.55
C PHE A 152 5.37 -27.00 -7.07
N TYR A 153 5.60 -26.92 -5.75
CA TYR A 153 6.63 -26.02 -5.20
C TYR A 153 8.04 -26.41 -5.65
N HIS A 154 8.35 -27.70 -5.75
CA HIS A 154 9.65 -28.14 -6.24
C HIS A 154 9.90 -27.77 -7.72
N ILE A 155 8.89 -27.92 -8.58
CA ILE A 155 8.96 -27.49 -9.99
C ILE A 155 9.11 -25.97 -10.07
N TRP A 156 8.33 -25.25 -9.26
CA TRP A 156 8.36 -23.79 -9.22
C TRP A 156 9.72 -23.26 -8.79
N ASP A 157 10.33 -23.89 -7.79
CA ASP A 157 11.67 -23.53 -7.32
C ASP A 157 12.70 -23.72 -8.42
N ARG A 158 12.69 -24.86 -9.12
CA ARG A 158 13.56 -25.05 -10.29
C ARG A 158 13.34 -23.99 -11.37
N TYR A 159 12.08 -23.63 -11.65
CA TYR A 159 11.76 -22.61 -12.64
C TYR A 159 12.31 -21.23 -12.27
N LEU A 160 12.17 -20.82 -11.01
CA LEU A 160 12.70 -19.55 -10.51
C LEU A 160 14.22 -19.46 -10.67
N LEU A 161 14.92 -20.58 -10.60
CA LEU A 161 16.37 -20.67 -10.66
C LEU A 161 16.93 -20.73 -12.08
N LEU A 162 16.07 -20.91 -13.09
CA LEU A 162 16.51 -20.90 -14.47
C LEU A 162 17.14 -19.53 -14.80
N SER A 163 18.39 -19.57 -15.23
CA SER A 163 19.05 -18.48 -15.93
C SER A 163 19.32 -18.95 -17.36
N ALA A 164 19.01 -18.09 -18.33
CA ALA A 164 19.44 -18.31 -19.71
C ALA A 164 20.80 -17.62 -19.89
N ASP A 165 21.66 -18.15 -20.77
CA ASP A 165 22.99 -17.60 -21.00
C ASP A 165 22.94 -16.09 -21.27
N GLY A 166 23.61 -15.32 -20.40
CA GLY A 166 23.68 -13.86 -20.46
C GLY A 166 22.43 -13.10 -20.02
N LYS A 167 21.40 -13.77 -19.46
CA LYS A 167 20.20 -13.12 -18.90
C LYS A 167 20.12 -13.26 -17.39
N GLU A 168 19.56 -12.24 -16.75
CA GLU A 168 19.26 -12.23 -15.32
C GLU A 168 18.35 -13.42 -14.93
N PRO A 169 18.64 -14.13 -13.82
CA PRO A 169 17.82 -15.24 -13.32
C PRO A 169 16.35 -14.84 -13.14
N VAL A 170 15.44 -15.78 -13.40
CA VAL A 170 13.99 -15.55 -13.31
C VAL A 170 13.59 -15.09 -11.90
N ILE A 171 14.23 -15.64 -10.86
CA ILE A 171 14.00 -15.29 -9.46
C ILE A 171 14.27 -13.81 -9.18
N ILE A 172 15.30 -13.20 -9.76
CA ILE A 172 15.64 -11.79 -9.53
C ILE A 172 14.63 -10.88 -10.25
N ARG A 173 14.24 -11.24 -11.47
CA ARG A 173 13.18 -10.53 -12.21
C ARG A 173 11.85 -10.57 -11.47
N TYR A 174 11.49 -11.75 -10.94
CA TYR A 174 10.28 -11.93 -10.15
C TYR A 174 10.35 -11.13 -8.85
N TYR A 175 11.49 -11.18 -8.14
CA TYR A 175 11.74 -10.38 -6.93
C TYR A 175 11.56 -8.89 -7.20
N ARG A 176 12.15 -8.35 -8.28
CA ARG A 176 12.00 -6.95 -8.67
C ARG A 176 10.54 -6.59 -8.96
N ALA A 177 9.81 -7.45 -9.65
CA ALA A 177 8.40 -7.24 -9.96
C ALA A 177 7.54 -7.17 -8.68
N VAL A 178 7.75 -8.10 -7.74
CA VAL A 178 7.05 -8.12 -6.44
C VAL A 178 7.39 -6.86 -5.65
N LEU A 179 8.66 -6.45 -5.61
CA LEU A 179 9.12 -5.27 -4.89
C LEU A 179 8.51 -3.98 -5.45
N VAL A 180 8.49 -3.81 -6.79
CA VAL A 180 7.87 -2.64 -7.43
C VAL A 180 6.38 -2.57 -7.13
N ARG A 181 5.68 -3.70 -7.20
CA ARG A 181 4.25 -3.77 -6.89
C ARG A 181 3.99 -3.42 -5.41
N PHE A 182 4.76 -4.01 -4.51
CA PHE A 182 4.69 -3.77 -3.08
C PHE A 182 4.89 -2.28 -2.74
N LYS A 183 5.92 -1.65 -3.31
CA LYS A 183 6.17 -0.21 -3.15
C LYS A 183 5.01 0.64 -3.67
N PHE A 184 4.48 0.30 -4.84
CA PHE A 184 3.33 1.00 -5.40
C PHE A 184 2.11 0.92 -4.49
N GLU A 185 1.77 -0.27 -3.98
CA GLU A 185 0.62 -0.49 -3.10
C GLU A 185 0.75 0.31 -1.79
N LEU A 186 1.94 0.35 -1.20
CA LEU A 186 2.23 1.18 -0.01
C LEU A 186 2.12 2.67 -0.29
N ASN A 187 2.73 3.14 -1.39
CA ASN A 187 2.72 4.57 -1.74
C ASN A 187 1.30 5.06 -2.04
N VAL A 188 0.50 4.27 -2.77
CA VAL A 188 -0.91 4.58 -3.04
C VAL A 188 -1.71 4.59 -1.74
N SER A 189 -1.48 3.62 -0.85
CA SER A 189 -2.14 3.57 0.47
C SER A 189 -1.87 4.85 1.26
N ALA A 190 -0.61 5.24 1.42
CA ALA A 190 -0.21 6.47 2.12
C ALA A 190 -0.81 7.73 1.47
N SER A 191 -0.88 7.77 0.13
CA SER A 191 -1.47 8.88 -0.61
C SER A 191 -2.96 9.04 -0.37
N LEU A 192 -3.70 7.93 -0.34
CA LEU A 192 -5.12 7.94 -0.02
C LEU A 192 -5.37 8.44 1.41
N MET A 193 -4.47 8.15 2.35
CA MET A 193 -4.54 8.71 3.72
C MET A 193 -4.37 10.23 3.71
N LEU A 194 -3.33 10.72 3.03
CA LEU A 194 -3.08 12.15 2.90
C LEU A 194 -4.24 12.87 2.20
N MET A 195 -4.83 12.24 1.18
CA MET A 195 -6.01 12.74 0.49
C MET A 195 -7.20 12.89 1.46
N LEU A 196 -7.48 11.85 2.27
CA LEU A 196 -8.54 11.89 3.29
C LEU A 196 -8.28 12.97 4.34
N PHE A 197 -7.05 13.08 4.82
CA PHE A 197 -6.65 14.13 5.75
C PHE A 197 -6.85 15.52 5.14
N GLY A 198 -6.45 15.73 3.89
CA GLY A 198 -6.70 16.97 3.15
C GLY A 198 -8.19 17.30 3.06
N HIS A 199 -9.06 16.31 2.80
CA HIS A 199 -10.51 16.52 2.82
C HIS A 199 -11.05 16.93 4.19
N ILE A 200 -10.50 16.39 5.27
CA ILE A 200 -10.89 16.78 6.63
C ILE A 200 -10.51 18.25 6.88
N VAL A 201 -9.29 18.65 6.51
CA VAL A 201 -8.80 20.03 6.65
C VAL A 201 -9.67 21.00 5.85
N LEU A 202 -10.03 20.62 4.62
CA LEU A 202 -10.94 21.37 3.76
C LEU A 202 -12.27 21.66 4.41
N VAL A 203 -12.95 20.60 4.86
CA VAL A 203 -14.27 20.71 5.48
C VAL A 203 -14.20 21.55 6.75
N LEU A 204 -13.15 21.37 7.55
CA LEU A 204 -12.94 22.14 8.77
C LEU A 204 -12.72 23.63 8.47
N ARG A 205 -12.03 23.97 7.39
CA ARG A 205 -11.80 25.36 6.96
C ARG A 205 -13.10 26.02 6.51
N ASP A 206 -13.82 25.40 5.59
CA ASP A 206 -14.94 26.05 4.90
C ASP A 206 -16.22 26.09 5.75
N TYR A 207 -16.42 25.09 6.60
CA TYR A 207 -17.67 24.94 7.35
C TYR A 207 -17.47 24.89 8.87
N GLY A 208 -16.22 24.96 9.35
CA GLY A 208 -15.90 24.85 10.77
C GLY A 208 -16.21 23.46 11.34
N PHE A 209 -16.13 23.35 12.67
CA PHE A 209 -16.36 22.07 13.36
C PHE A 209 -17.81 21.57 13.25
N ASN A 210 -18.78 22.49 13.24
CA ASN A 210 -20.19 22.15 13.07
C ASN A 210 -20.47 21.61 11.66
N GLY A 211 -19.83 22.20 10.66
CA GLY A 211 -19.83 21.71 9.29
C GLY A 211 -19.32 20.28 9.18
N LEU A 212 -18.18 19.99 9.81
CA LEU A 212 -17.63 18.65 9.85
C LEU A 212 -18.62 17.63 10.42
N ILE A 213 -19.24 17.91 11.56
CA ILE A 213 -20.28 17.05 12.15
C ILE A 213 -21.46 16.86 11.18
N SER A 214 -21.89 17.92 10.49
CA SER A 214 -22.99 17.82 9.51
C SER A 214 -22.62 16.97 8.29
N THR A 215 -21.39 17.09 7.80
CA THR A 215 -20.85 16.26 6.71
C THR A 215 -20.80 14.80 7.12
N PHE A 216 -20.41 14.51 8.37
CA PHE A 216 -20.47 13.15 8.94
C PHE A 216 -21.89 12.65 9.21
N LYS A 217 -22.93 13.48 9.18
CA LYS A 217 -24.32 12.98 9.21
C LYS A 217 -24.82 12.54 7.84
N ASN A 218 -24.16 12.97 6.76
CA ASN A 218 -24.55 12.61 5.41
C ASN A 218 -24.13 11.16 5.09
N VAL A 219 -25.10 10.34 4.64
CA VAL A 219 -24.88 8.94 4.26
C VAL A 219 -23.83 8.83 3.15
N ASN A 220 -23.81 9.78 2.21
CA ASN A 220 -22.85 9.78 1.09
C ASN A 220 -21.40 9.88 1.58
N THR A 221 -21.15 10.65 2.65
CA THR A 221 -19.83 10.77 3.26
C THR A 221 -19.37 9.43 3.84
N TRP A 222 -20.26 8.70 4.52
CA TRP A 222 -19.94 7.38 5.05
C TRP A 222 -19.68 6.34 3.95
N ILE A 223 -20.45 6.38 2.86
CA ILE A 223 -20.22 5.51 1.70
C ILE A 223 -18.83 5.81 1.11
N TYR A 224 -18.48 7.09 0.95
CA TYR A 224 -17.18 7.51 0.45
C TYR A 224 -16.04 7.05 1.38
N LEU A 225 -16.10 7.39 2.67
CA LEU A 225 -15.08 7.01 3.66
C LEU A 225 -14.94 5.48 3.78
N GLY A 226 -16.06 4.76 3.79
CA GLY A 226 -16.08 3.30 3.80
C GLY A 226 -15.43 2.71 2.55
N GLY A 227 -15.73 3.26 1.37
CA GLY A 227 -15.11 2.84 0.11
C GLY A 227 -13.60 3.05 0.10
N VAL A 228 -13.13 4.24 0.51
CA VAL A 228 -11.69 4.53 0.60
C VAL A 228 -11.03 3.62 1.63
N TYR A 229 -11.63 3.42 2.79
CA TYR A 229 -11.12 2.52 3.83
C TYR A 229 -10.97 1.07 3.33
N ILE A 230 -11.95 0.56 2.58
CA ILE A 230 -11.90 -0.79 1.98
C ILE A 230 -10.74 -0.88 0.98
N ILE A 231 -10.58 0.11 0.11
CA ILE A 231 -9.48 0.14 -0.87
C ILE A 231 -8.14 0.11 -0.16
N ILE A 232 -7.93 0.96 0.85
CA ILE A 232 -6.64 0.98 1.54
C ILE A 232 -6.40 -0.33 2.30
N SER A 233 -7.43 -0.91 2.91
CA SER A 233 -7.32 -2.21 3.58
C SER A 233 -6.89 -3.32 2.61
N ILE A 234 -7.46 -3.36 1.40
CA ILE A 234 -7.07 -4.31 0.36
C ILE A 234 -5.61 -4.10 -0.06
N LEU A 235 -5.20 -2.85 -0.31
CA LEU A 235 -3.83 -2.53 -0.71
C LEU A 235 -2.81 -2.93 0.37
N LEU A 236 -3.13 -2.70 1.64
CA LEU A 236 -2.27 -3.12 2.76
C LEU A 236 -2.18 -4.63 2.87
N ILE A 237 -3.29 -5.36 2.76
CA ILE A 237 -3.29 -6.84 2.76
C ILE A 237 -2.40 -7.39 1.65
N GLU A 238 -2.51 -6.84 0.43
CA GLU A 238 -1.66 -7.24 -0.68
C GLU A 238 -0.19 -6.87 -0.42
N ALA A 239 0.10 -5.71 0.17
CA ALA A 239 1.44 -5.33 0.55
C ALA A 239 2.06 -6.30 1.57
N PHE A 240 1.29 -6.73 2.60
CA PHE A 240 1.73 -7.74 3.57
C PHE A 240 2.07 -9.08 2.90
N LYS A 241 1.23 -9.56 1.97
CA LYS A 241 1.53 -10.76 1.18
C LYS A 241 2.80 -10.59 0.34
N GLY A 242 3.02 -9.38 -0.20
CA GLY A 242 4.23 -9.02 -0.93
C GLY A 242 5.49 -9.18 -0.09
N ILE A 243 5.49 -8.68 1.16
CA ILE A 243 6.64 -8.81 2.09
C ILE A 243 6.96 -10.26 2.38
N GLU A 244 5.95 -11.07 2.65
CA GLU A 244 6.15 -12.48 2.94
C GLU A 244 6.78 -13.21 1.74
N LEU A 245 6.28 -12.93 0.53
CA LEU A 245 6.86 -13.47 -0.69
C LEU A 245 8.31 -13.00 -0.87
N LEU A 246 8.59 -11.71 -0.67
CA LEU A 246 9.95 -11.16 -0.75
C LEU A 246 10.90 -11.82 0.24
N HIS A 247 10.44 -12.06 1.47
CA HIS A 247 11.23 -12.74 2.50
C HIS A 247 11.50 -14.20 2.10
N GLY A 248 10.49 -14.93 1.61
CA GLY A 248 10.66 -16.30 1.12
C GLY A 248 11.65 -16.39 -0.03
N LEU A 249 11.61 -15.43 -0.97
CA LEU A 249 12.56 -15.33 -2.07
C LEU A 249 13.98 -14.99 -1.58
N ARG A 250 14.11 -14.04 -0.65
CA ARG A 250 15.41 -13.66 -0.05
C ARG A 250 16.09 -14.85 0.62
N LEU A 251 15.35 -15.64 1.39
CA LEU A 251 15.89 -16.84 2.03
C LEU A 251 16.38 -17.86 0.99
N LYS A 252 15.61 -18.11 -0.08
CA LYS A 252 16.00 -19.04 -1.16
C LYS A 252 17.28 -18.58 -1.86
N LEU A 253 17.35 -17.30 -2.24
CA LEU A 253 18.56 -16.71 -2.84
C LEU A 253 19.79 -16.85 -1.93
N THR A 254 19.61 -16.65 -0.62
CA THR A 254 20.72 -16.74 0.34
C THR A 254 21.20 -18.19 0.50
N SER A 255 20.29 -19.16 0.55
CA SER A 255 20.63 -20.57 0.69
C SER A 255 21.43 -21.14 -0.48
N GLU A 256 21.21 -20.62 -1.69
CA GLU A 256 21.93 -21.09 -2.87
C GLU A 256 23.32 -20.49 -3.02
N ASN A 257 23.48 -19.20 -2.68
CA ASN A 257 24.82 -18.60 -2.66
C ASN A 257 25.75 -19.35 -1.70
N LEU A 258 25.19 -19.90 -0.63
CA LEU A 258 25.92 -20.76 0.31
C LEU A 258 26.23 -22.15 -0.27
N SER A 259 25.35 -22.75 -1.09
CA SER A 259 25.62 -24.05 -1.71
C SER A 259 26.59 -24.01 -2.88
N GLN A 260 26.73 -22.86 -3.56
CA GLN A 260 27.70 -22.66 -4.63
C GLN A 260 29.12 -22.35 -4.13
N THR A 261 29.26 -21.93 -2.86
CA THR A 261 30.54 -21.58 -2.24
C THR A 261 31.18 -22.72 -1.43
N SER A 262 30.44 -23.80 -1.19
CA SER A 262 30.89 -25.04 -0.55
C SER A 262 31.32 -26.09 -1.56
#